data_AF-A0A2E6H4E0-F1
#
_entry.id   AF-A0A2E6H4E0-F1
#
_cell.length_a   1.000
_cell.length_b   1.000
_cell.length_c   1.000
_cell.angle_alpha   90.00
_cell.angle_beta   90.00
_cell.angle_gamma   90.00
#
_symmetry.space_group_name_H-M   'P 1'
#
loop_
_entity.id
_entity.type
_entity.pdbx_description
1 polymer ?
#
loop_
_entity_poly.entity_id
_entity_poly.type
_entity_poly.pdbx_seq_one_letter_code
_entity_poly.pdbx_strand_id
1 'polypeptide(L)'
;MNNPYNENDYNDFLSSEGNQPPTGISKKIVDFVHRDLNPEHKIVFLKLLVIQLFIGLLTLLFCPQFELSLTNNHKLYHYFHYAFGTYGCFAACGALFIGSGAVLASYILKRSEVRKIRTSRFLYFLSISMVAVSFFLLFGANIYFTAAGAWLIGAVLGGLSMFELNSYFRNSLLPN
;
A
#
# COMPACT_ATOMS: atom_id res chain seq x y z
N MET A 1 -47.85 7.66 0.29
CA MET A 1 -47.68 6.19 0.40
C MET A 1 -48.15 5.62 -0.93
N ASN A 2 -47.23 5.23 -1.82
CA ASN A 2 -47.58 4.82 -3.18
C ASN A 2 -48.06 3.36 -3.18
N ASN A 3 -49.18 3.11 -3.87
CA ASN A 3 -49.74 1.79 -4.08
C ASN A 3 -48.80 0.98 -5.02
N PRO A 4 -48.24 -0.16 -4.59
CA PRO A 4 -47.30 -0.94 -5.39
C PRO A 4 -47.94 -1.64 -6.62
N TYR A 5 -49.26 -1.54 -6.79
CA TYR A 5 -50.00 -2.10 -7.93
C TYR A 5 -50.56 -1.00 -8.87
N ASN A 6 -49.97 0.20 -8.87
CA ASN A 6 -50.36 1.25 -9.82
C ASN A 6 -49.91 0.86 -11.24
N GLU A 7 -50.83 0.37 -12.08
CA GLU A 7 -50.55 0.05 -13.49
C GLU A 7 -50.09 1.27 -14.31
N ASN A 8 -50.37 2.49 -13.82
CA ASN A 8 -49.96 3.74 -14.44
C ASN A 8 -48.63 4.30 -13.87
N ASP A 9 -47.95 3.60 -12.96
CA ASP A 9 -46.71 4.10 -12.33
C ASP A 9 -45.63 4.45 -13.38
N TYR A 10 -45.54 3.65 -14.45
CA TYR A 10 -44.64 3.93 -15.58
C TYR A 10 -45.02 5.21 -16.35
N ASN A 11 -46.32 5.42 -16.59
CA ASN A 11 -46.81 6.62 -17.28
C ASN A 11 -46.72 7.87 -16.39
N ASP A 12 -46.94 7.72 -15.09
CA ASP A 12 -46.77 8.75 -14.07
C ASP A 12 -45.30 9.16 -13.96
N PHE A 13 -44.36 8.20 -14.02
CA PHE A 13 -42.92 8.50 -14.09
C PHE A 13 -42.55 9.28 -15.35
N LEU A 14 -43.03 8.85 -16.53
CA LEU A 14 -42.74 9.53 -17.81
C LEU A 14 -43.36 10.94 -17.91
N SER A 15 -44.53 11.13 -17.32
CA SER A 15 -45.26 12.41 -17.33
C SER A 15 -44.86 13.35 -16.20
N SER A 16 -44.16 12.84 -15.18
CA SER A 16 -43.57 13.71 -14.17
C SER A 16 -42.51 14.61 -14.80
N GLU A 17 -42.67 15.92 -14.67
CA GLU A 17 -41.55 16.85 -14.90
C GLU A 17 -40.50 16.52 -13.84
N GLY A 18 -39.50 15.72 -14.25
CA GLY A 18 -38.48 15.23 -13.36
C GLY A 18 -37.85 16.41 -12.61
N ASN A 19 -38.04 16.45 -11.29
CA ASN A 19 -37.38 17.41 -10.41
C ASN A 19 -35.86 17.17 -10.53
N GLN A 20 -35.22 17.86 -11.47
CA GLN A 20 -33.79 17.72 -11.66
C GLN A 20 -33.12 18.24 -10.38
N PRO A 21 -32.18 17.46 -9.79
CA PRO A 21 -31.48 17.92 -8.62
C PRO A 21 -30.78 19.25 -8.95
N PRO A 22 -30.76 20.22 -8.03
CA PRO A 22 -30.07 21.48 -8.24
C PRO A 22 -28.68 21.24 -8.83
N THR A 23 -28.33 21.94 -9.91
CA THR A 23 -27.09 21.71 -10.67
C THR A 23 -25.84 21.71 -9.79
N GLY A 24 -25.83 22.54 -8.74
CA GLY A 24 -24.76 22.58 -7.73
C GLY A 24 -24.62 21.30 -6.91
N ILE A 25 -25.72 20.61 -6.59
CA ILE A 25 -25.70 19.33 -5.85
C ILE A 25 -25.26 18.20 -6.79
N SER A 26 -25.82 18.15 -8.01
CA SER A 26 -25.44 17.16 -9.01
C SER A 26 -23.93 17.19 -9.30
N LYS A 27 -23.39 18.39 -9.54
CA LYS A 27 -21.94 18.59 -9.74
C LYS A 27 -21.11 18.15 -8.53
N LYS A 28 -21.53 18.48 -7.31
CA LYS A 28 -20.83 18.06 -6.09
C LYS A 28 -20.77 16.54 -5.95
N ILE A 29 -21.86 15.84 -6.25
CA ILE A 29 -21.92 14.37 -6.19
C ILE A 29 -20.96 13.77 -7.23
N VAL A 30 -21.02 14.25 -8.47
CA VAL A 30 -20.12 13.78 -9.55
C VAL A 30 -18.66 14.02 -9.20
N ASP A 31 -18.32 15.21 -8.70
CA ASP A 31 -16.95 15.55 -8.29
C ASP A 31 -16.48 14.67 -7.12
N PHE A 32 -17.37 14.38 -6.16
CA PHE A 32 -17.09 13.48 -5.05
C PHE A 32 -16.79 12.05 -5.52
N VAL A 33 -17.67 11.50 -6.36
CA VAL A 33 -17.49 10.15 -6.93
C VAL A 33 -16.20 10.09 -7.75
N HIS A 34 -15.91 11.12 -8.54
CA HIS A 34 -14.70 11.14 -9.35
C HIS A 34 -13.42 11.11 -8.49
N ARG A 35 -13.38 11.86 -7.39
CA ARG A 35 -12.24 11.85 -6.45
C ARG A 35 -12.09 10.53 -5.70
N ASP A 36 -13.20 9.89 -5.33
CA ASP A 36 -13.14 8.60 -4.63
C ASP A 36 -12.66 7.46 -5.55
N LEU A 37 -13.03 7.52 -6.84
CA LEU A 37 -12.61 6.55 -7.86
C LEU A 37 -11.19 6.78 -8.39
N ASN A 38 -10.69 8.01 -8.38
CA ASN A 38 -9.35 8.36 -8.87
C ASN A 38 -8.55 9.15 -7.80
N PRO A 39 -8.07 8.48 -6.74
CA PRO A 39 -7.29 9.14 -5.71
C PRO A 39 -5.96 9.65 -6.26
N GLU A 40 -5.50 10.79 -5.73
CA GLU A 40 -4.21 11.37 -6.10
C GLU A 40 -3.03 10.53 -5.61
N HIS A 41 -1.96 10.44 -6.41
CA HIS A 41 -0.77 9.66 -6.07
C HIS A 41 -0.15 10.07 -4.73
N LYS A 42 -0.14 11.37 -4.42
CA LYS A 42 0.43 11.94 -3.19
C LYS A 42 -0.29 11.43 -1.94
N ILE A 43 -1.63 11.40 -1.97
CA ILE A 43 -2.44 10.93 -0.85
C ILE A 43 -2.19 9.43 -0.62
N VAL A 44 -2.19 8.65 -1.70
CA VAL A 44 -1.92 7.20 -1.64
C VAL A 44 -0.51 6.92 -1.11
N PHE A 45 0.48 7.68 -1.57
CA PHE A 45 1.87 7.55 -1.13
C PHE A 45 2.03 7.90 0.35
N LEU A 46 1.40 8.97 0.82
CA LEU A 46 1.43 9.36 2.24
C LEU A 46 0.83 8.27 3.12
N LYS A 47 -0.32 7.71 2.74
CA LYS A 47 -0.93 6.59 3.48
C LYS A 47 -0.01 5.37 3.49
N LEU A 48 0.60 5.04 2.35
CA LEU A 48 1.52 3.92 2.26
C LEU A 48 2.77 4.15 3.13
N LEU A 49 3.29 5.38 3.20
CA LEU A 49 4.39 5.74 4.10
C LEU A 49 4.01 5.58 5.58
N VAL A 50 2.80 5.96 5.99
CA VAL A 50 2.35 5.78 7.38
C VAL A 50 2.27 4.29 7.74
N ILE A 51 1.73 3.47 6.83
CA ILE A 51 1.68 2.01 6.99
C ILE A 51 3.10 1.44 7.07
N GLN A 52 4.00 1.90 6.19
CA GLN A 52 5.39 1.46 6.17
C GLN A 52 6.15 1.89 7.42
N LEU A 53 5.87 3.08 7.98
CA LEU A 53 6.49 3.53 9.22
C LEU A 53 6.09 2.62 10.38
N PHE A 54 4.79 2.32 10.51
CA PHE A 54 4.29 1.42 11.53
C PHE A 54 4.91 0.03 11.43
N ILE A 55 4.89 -0.56 10.23
CA ILE A 55 5.46 -1.87 10.00
C ILE A 55 6.99 -1.86 10.14
N GLY A 56 7.64 -0.80 9.69
CA GLY A 56 9.08 -0.61 9.83
C GLY A 56 9.50 -0.65 11.30
N LEU A 57 8.80 0.08 12.17
CA LEU A 57 9.04 0.02 13.61
C LEU A 57 8.83 -1.39 14.18
N LEU A 58 7.78 -2.10 13.76
CA LEU A 58 7.54 -3.48 14.20
C LEU A 58 8.66 -4.42 13.75
N THR A 59 9.09 -4.32 12.49
CA THR A 59 10.16 -5.17 11.96
C THR A 59 11.50 -4.93 12.66
N LEU A 60 11.81 -3.68 13.05
CA LEU A 60 13.01 -3.34 13.82
C LEU A 60 13.05 -3.98 15.24
N LEU A 61 11.92 -4.49 15.74
CA LEU A 61 11.88 -5.22 17.02
C LEU A 61 12.50 -6.63 16.93
N PHE A 62 12.65 -7.20 15.73
CA PHE A 62 13.13 -8.57 15.55
C PHE A 62 14.07 -8.76 14.34
N CYS A 63 14.13 -7.78 13.44
CA CYS A 63 14.94 -7.78 12.24
C CYS A 63 15.69 -6.44 12.14
N PRO A 64 16.90 -6.35 12.74
CA PRO A 64 17.75 -5.19 12.62
C PRO A 64 17.99 -4.80 11.15
N GLN A 65 17.84 -3.51 10.83
CA GLN A 65 18.12 -2.98 9.50
C GLN A 65 19.40 -2.17 9.55
N PHE A 66 20.45 -2.62 8.85
CA PHE A 66 21.78 -1.98 8.92
C PHE A 66 22.28 -1.81 10.37
N GLU A 67 22.15 -2.88 11.17
CA GLU A 67 22.50 -2.92 12.60
C GLU A 67 21.62 -2.05 13.51
N LEU A 68 20.71 -1.26 12.95
CA LEU A 68 19.74 -0.49 13.72
C LEU A 68 18.64 -1.43 14.25
N SER A 69 18.52 -1.53 15.57
CA SER A 69 17.56 -2.38 16.27
C SER A 69 16.93 -1.63 17.44
N LEU A 70 15.67 -1.95 17.76
CA LEU A 70 14.97 -1.40 18.93
C LEU A 70 15.09 -2.26 20.20
N THR A 71 15.41 -3.55 20.06
CA THR A 71 15.35 -4.53 21.16
C THR A 71 16.62 -5.36 21.32
N ASN A 72 17.61 -5.16 20.45
CA ASN A 72 18.81 -6.00 20.35
C ASN A 72 18.51 -7.50 20.11
N ASN A 73 17.34 -7.84 19.57
CA ASN A 73 17.03 -9.19 19.17
C ASN A 73 17.55 -9.47 17.75
N HIS A 74 18.62 -10.26 17.66
CA HIS A 74 19.31 -10.55 16.41
C HIS A 74 19.01 -11.96 15.87
N LYS A 75 18.05 -12.71 16.44
CA LYS A 75 17.82 -14.12 16.06
C LYS A 75 17.48 -14.28 14.58
N LEU A 76 16.58 -13.46 14.05
CA LEU A 76 16.19 -13.53 12.64
C LEU A 76 17.32 -13.06 11.72
N TYR A 77 18.05 -12.02 12.14
CA TYR A 77 19.24 -11.55 11.43
C TYR A 77 20.30 -12.65 11.35
N HIS A 78 20.65 -13.31 12.46
CA HIS A 78 21.62 -14.40 12.48
C HIS A 78 21.17 -15.57 11.62
N TYR A 79 19.87 -15.91 11.63
CA TYR A 79 19.34 -16.94 10.74
C TYR A 79 19.56 -16.60 9.26
N PHE A 80 19.17 -15.39 8.83
CA PHE A 80 19.38 -14.97 7.43
C PHE A 80 20.85 -14.83 7.06
N HIS A 81 21.67 -14.33 7.97
CA HIS A 81 23.11 -14.19 7.75
C HIS A 81 23.79 -15.56 7.58
N TYR A 82 23.44 -16.54 8.40
CA TYR A 82 23.97 -17.90 8.29
C TYR A 82 23.46 -18.62 7.03
N ALA A 83 22.18 -18.44 6.68
CA ALA A 83 21.56 -19.13 5.55
C ALA A 83 21.95 -18.56 4.18
N PHE A 84 22.07 -17.22 4.07
CA PHE A 84 22.19 -16.52 2.78
C PHE A 84 23.45 -15.66 2.65
N GLY A 85 24.29 -15.62 3.69
CA GLY A 85 25.44 -14.73 3.77
C GLY A 85 25.04 -13.25 3.91
N THR A 86 26.02 -12.36 3.94
CA THR A 86 25.82 -10.93 4.21
C THR A 86 24.83 -10.27 3.25
N TYR A 87 25.05 -10.39 1.94
CA TYR A 87 24.20 -9.71 0.94
C TYR A 87 22.81 -10.33 0.84
N GLY A 88 22.70 -11.66 0.95
CA GLY A 88 21.41 -12.34 0.98
C GLY A 88 20.59 -11.98 2.21
N CYS A 89 21.24 -11.81 3.38
CA CYS A 89 20.60 -11.29 4.57
C CYS A 89 20.04 -9.88 4.35
N PHE A 90 20.83 -8.95 3.80
CA PHE A 90 20.33 -7.60 3.51
C PHE A 90 19.15 -7.60 2.54
N ALA A 91 19.21 -8.40 1.47
CA ALA A 91 18.11 -8.55 0.53
C ALA A 91 16.85 -9.13 1.20
N ALA A 92 16.99 -10.19 2.01
CA ALA A 92 15.87 -10.79 2.73
C ALA A 92 15.26 -9.82 3.76
N CYS A 93 16.09 -9.08 4.50
CA CYS A 93 15.66 -8.05 5.44
C CYS A 93 14.89 -6.92 4.73
N GLY A 94 15.40 -6.43 3.59
CA GLY A 94 14.70 -5.43 2.78
C GLY A 94 13.37 -5.94 2.25
N ALA A 95 13.34 -7.18 1.73
CA ALA A 95 12.13 -7.84 1.25
C ALA A 95 11.08 -7.98 2.36
N LEU A 96 11.49 -8.38 3.56
CA LEU A 96 10.61 -8.47 4.73
C LEU A 96 10.10 -7.09 5.15
N PHE A 97 10.99 -6.09 5.20
CA PHE A 97 10.68 -4.73 5.63
C PHE A 97 9.62 -4.07 4.72
N ILE A 98 9.84 -4.05 3.40
CA ILE A 98 8.88 -3.45 2.45
C ILE A 98 7.71 -4.39 2.14
N GLY A 99 7.98 -5.69 2.00
CA GLY A 99 6.96 -6.68 1.63
C GLY A 99 5.85 -6.80 2.66
N SER A 100 6.18 -6.79 3.96
CA SER A 100 5.15 -6.80 5.02
C SER A 100 4.29 -5.53 5.01
N GLY A 101 4.88 -4.37 4.71
CA GLY A 101 4.14 -3.13 4.49
C GLY A 101 3.22 -3.20 3.29
N ALA A 102 3.66 -3.82 2.19
CA ALA A 102 2.86 -4.04 0.99
C ALA A 102 1.65 -4.96 1.25
N VAL A 103 1.84 -6.04 2.01
CA VAL A 103 0.74 -6.91 2.45
C VAL A 103 -0.26 -6.10 3.25
N LEU A 104 0.17 -5.42 4.32
CA LEU A 104 -0.76 -4.67 5.17
C LEU A 104 -1.49 -3.56 4.41
N ALA A 105 -0.77 -2.83 3.55
CA ALA A 105 -1.35 -1.77 2.73
C ALA A 105 -2.48 -2.27 1.83
N SER A 106 -2.34 -3.48 1.28
CA SER A 106 -3.38 -4.04 0.41
C SER A 106 -4.68 -4.42 1.14
N TYR A 107 -4.67 -4.55 2.47
CA TYR A 107 -5.87 -4.73 3.29
C TYR A 107 -6.44 -3.42 3.86
N ILE A 108 -5.57 -2.47 4.22
CA ILE A 108 -5.99 -1.18 4.81
C ILE A 108 -6.48 -0.19 3.74
N LEU A 109 -5.84 -0.14 2.57
CA LEU A 109 -6.16 0.83 1.53
C LEU A 109 -7.45 0.46 0.76
N LYS A 110 -8.16 1.51 0.31
CA LYS A 110 -9.34 1.37 -0.55
C LYS A 110 -8.96 0.70 -1.87
N ARG A 111 -9.93 0.08 -2.54
CA ARG A 111 -9.70 -0.58 -3.84
C ARG A 111 -9.17 0.38 -4.91
N SER A 112 -9.69 1.62 -4.96
CA SER A 112 -9.21 2.65 -5.90
C SER A 112 -7.73 3.03 -5.64
N GLU A 113 -7.33 3.09 -4.38
CA GLU A 113 -5.95 3.38 -3.96
C GLU A 113 -5.00 2.22 -4.29
N VAL A 114 -5.41 0.98 -4.02
CA VAL A 114 -4.64 -0.22 -4.41
C VAL A 114 -4.49 -0.32 -5.93
N ARG A 115 -5.56 -0.01 -6.69
CA ARG A 115 -5.47 0.08 -8.15
C ARG A 115 -4.47 1.15 -8.59
N LYS A 116 -4.43 2.30 -7.91
CA LYS A 116 -3.47 3.38 -8.17
C LYS A 116 -2.03 2.93 -7.94
N ILE A 117 -1.77 2.19 -6.85
CA ILE A 117 -0.46 1.58 -6.59
C ILE A 117 -0.11 0.61 -7.71
N ARG A 118 -1.02 -0.27 -8.13
CA ARG A 118 -0.77 -1.27 -9.17
C ARG A 118 -0.28 -0.66 -10.48
N THR A 119 -0.86 0.47 -10.91
CA THR A 119 -0.46 1.17 -12.14
C THR A 119 1.00 1.64 -12.12
N SER A 120 1.53 2.00 -10.95
CA SER A 120 2.89 2.54 -10.81
C SER A 120 3.70 1.80 -9.73
N ARG A 121 3.44 0.50 -9.58
CA ARG A 121 3.91 -0.32 -8.44
C ARG A 121 5.42 -0.23 -8.20
N PHE A 122 6.19 -0.27 -9.27
CA PHE A 122 7.64 -0.17 -9.21
C PHE A 122 8.09 1.16 -8.58
N LEU A 123 7.51 2.28 -9.03
CA LEU A 123 7.86 3.60 -8.51
C LEU A 123 7.46 3.75 -7.04
N TYR A 124 6.29 3.26 -6.63
CA TYR A 124 5.88 3.29 -5.23
C TYR A 124 6.89 2.57 -4.32
N PHE A 125 7.23 1.33 -4.64
CA PHE A 125 8.15 0.54 -3.81
C PHE A 125 9.59 1.04 -3.88
N LEU A 126 10.05 1.52 -5.04
CA LEU A 126 11.35 2.15 -5.16
C LEU A 126 11.43 3.42 -4.30
N SER A 127 10.45 4.32 -4.42
CA SER A 127 10.43 5.57 -3.65
C SER A 127 10.37 5.32 -2.15
N ILE A 128 9.55 4.38 -1.69
CA ILE A 128 9.52 4.04 -0.26
C ILE A 128 10.83 3.41 0.20
N SER A 129 11.44 2.54 -0.59
CA SER A 129 12.72 1.94 -0.25
C SER A 129 13.81 3.01 -0.12
N MET A 130 13.82 4.00 -1.02
CA MET A 130 14.73 5.15 -0.94
C MET A 130 14.47 6.02 0.29
N VAL A 131 13.21 6.29 0.63
CA VAL A 131 12.87 7.02 1.86
C VAL A 131 13.34 6.26 3.10
N ALA A 132 13.17 4.92 3.14
CA ALA A 132 13.62 4.09 4.25
C ALA A 132 15.14 4.09 4.40
N VAL A 133 15.89 3.92 3.31
CA VAL A 133 17.37 4.00 3.34
C VAL A 133 17.83 5.37 3.80
N SER A 134 17.24 6.45 3.30
CA SER A 134 17.54 7.81 3.76
C SER A 134 17.25 7.98 5.25
N PHE A 135 16.15 7.41 5.75
CA PHE A 135 15.84 7.43 7.17
C PHE A 135 16.90 6.68 7.99
N PHE A 136 17.32 5.48 7.57
CA PHE A 136 18.38 4.75 8.27
C PHE A 136 19.71 5.52 8.31
N LEU A 137 20.08 6.20 7.22
CA LEU A 137 21.26 7.08 7.18
C LEU A 137 21.16 8.21 8.20
N LEU A 138 20.01 8.89 8.27
CA LEU A 138 19.78 10.01 9.19
C LEU A 138 19.81 9.57 10.66
N PHE A 139 19.44 8.33 10.94
CA PHE A 139 19.44 7.76 12.30
C PHE A 139 20.72 7.00 12.65
N GLY A 140 21.79 7.20 11.89
CA GLY A 140 23.14 6.76 12.25
C GLY A 140 23.47 5.32 11.86
N ALA A 141 22.73 4.71 10.94
CA ALA A 141 23.08 3.39 10.43
C ALA A 141 24.37 3.44 9.58
N ASN A 142 25.27 2.49 9.81
CA ASN A 142 26.49 2.33 9.02
C ASN A 142 26.18 1.60 7.71
N ILE A 143 25.74 2.37 6.70
CA ILE A 143 25.30 1.80 5.42
C ILE A 143 26.45 1.76 4.42
N TYR A 144 26.93 0.57 4.10
CA TYR A 144 27.83 0.34 2.98
C TYR A 144 27.05 0.29 1.66
N PHE A 145 27.60 0.87 0.58
CA PHE A 145 26.93 0.99 -0.72
C PHE A 145 26.47 -0.38 -1.28
N THR A 146 27.30 -1.41 -1.17
CA THR A 146 26.97 -2.76 -1.66
C THR A 146 25.86 -3.41 -0.83
N ALA A 147 25.88 -3.23 0.49
CA ALA A 147 24.81 -3.70 1.38
C ALA A 147 23.49 -2.96 1.10
N ALA A 148 23.53 -1.65 0.89
CA ALA A 148 22.37 -0.85 0.49
C ALA A 148 21.78 -1.32 -0.84
N GLY A 149 22.64 -1.62 -1.82
CA GLY A 149 22.22 -2.16 -3.12
C GLY A 149 21.48 -3.48 -2.98
N ALA A 150 22.05 -4.43 -2.23
CA ALA A 150 21.40 -5.72 -1.96
C ALA A 150 20.06 -5.54 -1.22
N TRP A 151 20.03 -4.66 -0.21
CA TRP A 151 18.82 -4.34 0.54
C TRP A 151 17.73 -3.72 -0.35
N LEU A 152 18.07 -2.73 -1.19
CA LEU A 152 17.15 -2.07 -2.11
C LEU A 152 16.56 -3.04 -3.12
N ILE A 153 17.38 -3.94 -3.69
CA ILE A 153 16.91 -4.97 -4.61
C ILE A 153 15.90 -5.88 -3.92
N GLY A 154 16.25 -6.39 -2.74
CA GLY A 154 15.35 -7.22 -1.94
C GLY A 154 14.05 -6.49 -1.57
N ALA A 155 14.15 -5.24 -1.15
CA ALA A 155 13.03 -4.38 -0.79
C ALA A 155 12.04 -4.17 -1.95
N VAL A 156 12.54 -3.81 -3.13
CA VAL A 156 11.69 -3.62 -4.32
C VAL A 156 11.07 -4.94 -4.77
N LEU A 157 11.86 -6.01 -4.86
CA LEU A 157 11.35 -7.33 -5.27
C LEU A 157 10.34 -7.90 -4.26
N GLY A 158 10.60 -7.75 -2.97
CA GLY A 158 9.70 -8.16 -1.89
C GLY A 158 8.40 -7.37 -1.92
N GLY A 159 8.47 -6.04 -2.09
CA GLY A 159 7.29 -5.19 -2.25
C GLY A 159 6.44 -5.60 -3.46
N LEU A 160 7.06 -5.78 -4.63
CA LEU A 160 6.36 -6.18 -5.85
C LEU A 160 5.72 -7.56 -5.74
N SER A 161 6.48 -8.56 -5.30
CA SER A 161 6.01 -9.95 -5.20
C SER A 161 4.89 -10.08 -4.17
N MET A 162 5.07 -9.54 -2.96
CA MET A 162 4.07 -9.62 -1.90
C MET A 162 2.81 -8.82 -2.24
N PHE A 163 2.94 -7.67 -2.88
CA PHE A 163 1.78 -6.90 -3.33
C PHE A 163 0.97 -7.64 -4.40
N GLU A 164 1.63 -8.32 -5.34
CA GLU A 164 0.95 -9.06 -6.42
C GLU A 164 0.28 -10.33 -5.89
N LEU A 165 0.99 -11.11 -5.07
CA LEU A 165 0.44 -12.29 -4.41
C LEU A 165 -0.77 -11.92 -3.58
N ASN A 166 -0.67 -10.87 -2.76
CA ASN A 166 -1.79 -10.47 -1.91
C ASN A 166 -2.95 -9.88 -2.71
N SER A 167 -2.66 -9.16 -3.79
CA SER A 167 -3.68 -8.69 -4.74
C SER A 167 -4.50 -9.84 -5.32
N TYR A 168 -3.84 -10.95 -5.67
CA TYR A 168 -4.51 -12.16 -6.15
C TYR A 168 -5.41 -12.76 -5.07
N PHE A 169 -4.90 -12.95 -3.84
CA PHE A 169 -5.69 -13.48 -2.73
C PHE A 169 -6.88 -12.59 -2.35
N ARG A 170 -6.68 -11.27 -2.33
CA ARG A 170 -7.74 -10.30 -2.01
C ARG A 170 -8.90 -10.38 -3.01
N ASN A 171 -8.60 -10.49 -4.30
CA ASN A 171 -9.63 -10.62 -5.32
C ASN A 171 -10.40 -11.94 -5.23
N SER A 172 -9.74 -13.01 -4.77
CA SER A 172 -10.37 -14.31 -4.53
C SER A 172 -11.27 -14.30 -3.28
N LEU A 173 -10.83 -13.66 -2.19
CA LEU A 173 -11.53 -13.62 -0.89
C LEU A 173 -12.65 -12.57 -0.81
N LEU A 174 -12.55 -11.46 -1.55
CA LEU A 174 -13.56 -10.41 -1.59
C LEU A 174 -14.06 -10.18 -3.03
N PRO A 175 -14.75 -11.17 -3.63
CA PRO A 175 -15.32 -11.02 -4.95
C PRO A 175 -16.47 -10.01 -4.90
N ASN A 176 -16.31 -8.92 -5.64
CA ASN A 176 -17.28 -7.83 -5.86
C ASN A 176 -17.78 -7.09 -4.62
#